data_AF-A0A934DUN3-F1
#
_entry.id   AF-A0A934DUN3-F1
#
_cell.length_a   1.000
_cell.length_b   1.000
_cell.length_c   1.000
_cell.angle_alpha   90.00
_cell.angle_beta   90.00
_cell.angle_gamma   90.00
#
_symmetry.space_group_name_H-M   'P 1'
#
loop_
_entity.id
_entity.type
_entity.pdbx_description
1 polymer ?
#
loop_
_entity_poly.entity_id
_entity_poly.type
_entity_poly.pdbx_seq_one_letter_code
_entity_poly.pdbx_strand_id
1 'polypeptide(L)'
;MLRFLLWLPICAAPGVALLWFVWRVPPIRDPARSVWGTYVLGMLAAIPAVLAENALARFTGISDQLDRLAGTTSLLFVFLFAAPLEEAVKVAAAWPAFRSGEFDEAFDGILYATAAAAGFASVEGALSLARHPVSASEVVRVFIILVSQPLLSSMWGYGLGRVRRTKTPTIRFMLLWLVATGLHAMLEHLTASRSTAATISAIPLVIGLAGLAWWAGRDLLARFGRTTLAPPVRRGLASLQPPSLHAMRQALHGSHRPVLFHWIPLGALTTTGVMLTTVTVAIWGGRRLGLDFAAIDRAESSTSAAAPLLLLACSVLVAFPVSGFLVARASNSDGVLEPALSAAVAIVAVLVLLGLAAPVALVLALAFAPVAFALACGGAWVGLGR
;
A
#
# COMPACT_ATOMS: atom_id res chain seq x y z
N MET A 1 -8.90 -22.57 -21.60
CA MET A 1 -7.44 -22.81 -21.65
C MET A 1 -6.71 -21.91 -22.64
N LEU A 2 -7.10 -21.84 -23.92
CA LEU A 2 -6.38 -21.06 -24.94
C LEU A 2 -6.19 -19.58 -24.58
N ARG A 3 -7.23 -18.92 -24.04
CA ARG A 3 -7.15 -17.51 -23.59
C ARG A 3 -6.13 -17.29 -22.47
N PHE A 4 -6.02 -18.22 -21.53
CA PHE A 4 -5.05 -18.11 -20.43
C PHE A 4 -3.60 -18.19 -20.95
N LEU A 5 -3.33 -19.15 -21.84
CA LEU A 5 -2.00 -19.30 -22.45
C LEU A 5 -1.58 -18.07 -23.26
N LEU A 6 -2.54 -17.37 -23.87
CA LEU A 6 -2.31 -16.10 -24.56
C LEU A 6 -1.92 -14.96 -23.59
N TRP A 7 -2.63 -14.82 -22.48
CA TRP A 7 -2.44 -13.70 -21.54
C TRP A 7 -1.26 -13.87 -20.59
N LEU A 8 -0.86 -15.10 -20.31
CA LEU A 8 0.24 -15.40 -19.38
C LEU A 8 1.56 -14.69 -19.74
N PRO A 9 2.08 -14.75 -20.97
CA PRO A 9 3.33 -14.04 -21.31
C PRO A 9 3.19 -12.51 -21.19
N ILE A 10 2.01 -11.97 -21.49
CA ILE A 10 1.72 -10.53 -21.39
C ILE A 10 1.75 -10.07 -19.93
N CYS A 11 1.14 -10.86 -19.03
CA CYS A 11 1.12 -10.55 -17.60
C CYS A 11 2.47 -10.85 -16.92
N ALA A 12 3.23 -11.82 -17.43
CA ALA A 12 4.57 -12.14 -16.94
C ALA A 12 5.60 -11.06 -17.31
N ALA A 13 5.50 -10.42 -18.47
CA ALA A 13 6.46 -9.43 -18.95
C ALA A 13 6.80 -8.31 -17.93
N PRO A 14 5.84 -7.60 -17.31
CA PRO A 14 6.15 -6.58 -16.30
C PRO A 14 6.77 -7.16 -15.02
N GLY A 15 6.32 -8.34 -14.58
CA GLY A 15 6.90 -9.02 -13.42
C GLY A 15 8.35 -9.44 -13.65
N VAL A 16 8.64 -9.99 -14.83
CA VAL A 16 10.00 -10.33 -15.30
C VAL A 16 10.87 -9.08 -15.40
N ALA A 17 10.36 -7.99 -15.97
CA ALA A 17 11.09 -6.73 -16.11
C ALA A 17 11.42 -6.11 -14.75
N LEU A 18 10.44 -6.07 -13.83
CA LEU A 18 10.64 -5.61 -12.45
C LEU A 18 11.69 -6.46 -11.74
N LEU A 19 11.56 -7.79 -11.80
CA LEU A 19 12.48 -8.69 -11.11
C LEU A 19 13.90 -8.59 -11.69
N TRP A 20 14.02 -8.46 -13.00
CA TRP A 20 15.30 -8.23 -13.67
C TRP A 20 15.95 -6.91 -13.23
N PHE A 21 15.16 -5.83 -13.11
CA PHE A 21 15.65 -4.55 -12.60
C PHE A 21 16.12 -4.67 -11.15
N VAL A 22 15.32 -5.26 -10.26
CA VAL A 22 15.62 -5.39 -8.82
C VAL A 22 16.83 -6.31 -8.60
N TRP A 23 16.97 -7.40 -9.37
CA TRP A 23 18.12 -8.30 -9.28
C TRP A 23 19.45 -7.64 -9.71
N ARG A 24 19.41 -6.62 -10.56
CA ARG A 24 20.59 -5.85 -10.98
C ARG A 24 21.05 -4.83 -9.94
N VAL A 25 20.29 -4.63 -8.87
CA VAL A 25 20.62 -3.67 -7.81
C VAL A 25 21.73 -4.26 -6.92
N PRO A 26 22.89 -3.59 -6.76
CA PRO A 26 23.96 -4.08 -5.89
C PRO A 26 23.54 -4.16 -4.41
N PRO A 27 24.12 -5.09 -3.62
CA PRO A 27 25.20 -6.01 -3.98
C PRO A 27 24.65 -7.27 -4.70
N ILE A 28 25.07 -7.49 -5.95
CA ILE A 28 24.65 -8.68 -6.70
C ILE A 28 25.49 -9.86 -6.20
N ARG A 29 24.90 -10.73 -5.38
CA ARG A 29 25.54 -11.98 -4.91
C ARG A 29 24.68 -13.23 -5.10
N ASP A 30 23.38 -13.06 -5.31
CA ASP A 30 22.45 -14.17 -5.49
C ASP A 30 22.53 -14.79 -6.91
N PRO A 31 22.60 -16.14 -7.02
CA PRO A 31 22.54 -16.81 -8.31
C PRO A 31 21.16 -16.61 -8.94
N ALA A 32 21.15 -16.20 -10.21
CA ALA A 32 19.92 -15.95 -10.99
C ALA A 32 18.92 -17.12 -10.91
N ARG A 33 19.42 -18.36 -10.79
CA ARG A 33 18.61 -19.58 -10.69
C ARG A 33 17.63 -19.54 -9.52
N SER A 34 18.03 -19.04 -8.35
CA SER A 34 17.19 -19.07 -7.15
C SER A 34 16.13 -17.98 -7.18
N VAL A 35 16.47 -16.82 -7.74
CA VAL A 35 15.54 -15.70 -7.94
C VAL A 35 14.45 -16.10 -8.94
N TRP A 36 14.83 -16.60 -10.13
CA TRP A 36 13.88 -17.07 -11.13
C TRP A 36 13.14 -18.34 -10.70
N GLY A 37 13.79 -19.22 -9.94
CA GLY A 37 13.14 -20.37 -9.32
C GLY A 37 12.02 -19.94 -8.36
N THR A 38 12.26 -18.91 -7.54
CA THR A 38 11.25 -18.35 -6.63
C THR A 38 10.09 -17.69 -7.38
N TYR A 39 10.37 -17.02 -8.50
CA TYR A 39 9.32 -16.51 -9.39
C TYR A 39 8.43 -17.63 -9.93
N VAL A 40 9.02 -18.72 -10.42
CA VAL A 40 8.26 -19.89 -10.91
C VAL A 40 7.47 -20.55 -9.77
N LEU A 41 8.04 -20.66 -8.57
CA LEU A 41 7.31 -21.14 -7.39
C LEU A 41 6.13 -20.23 -7.05
N GLY A 42 6.26 -18.90 -7.23
CA GLY A 42 5.16 -17.95 -7.11
C GLY A 42 4.03 -18.20 -8.10
N MET A 43 4.36 -18.46 -9.37
CA MET A 43 3.37 -18.86 -10.39
C MET A 43 2.66 -20.16 -9.99
N LEU A 44 3.41 -21.15 -9.50
CA LEU A 44 2.85 -22.42 -9.05
C LEU A 44 1.98 -22.25 -7.80
N ALA A 45 2.34 -21.35 -6.88
CA ALA A 45 1.59 -21.06 -5.66
C ALA A 45 0.22 -20.41 -5.91
N ALA A 46 0.04 -19.71 -7.04
CA ALA A 46 -1.25 -19.18 -7.45
C ALA A 46 -2.29 -20.28 -7.73
N ILE A 47 -1.86 -21.47 -8.17
CA ILE A 47 -2.76 -22.59 -8.48
C ILE A 47 -3.52 -23.08 -7.22
N PRO A 48 -2.85 -23.52 -6.14
CA PRO A 48 -3.54 -23.97 -4.94
C PRO A 48 -4.32 -22.86 -4.24
N ALA A 49 -3.86 -21.60 -4.29
CA ALA A 49 -4.63 -20.46 -3.77
C ALA A 49 -5.99 -20.31 -4.45
N VAL A 50 -5.98 -20.22 -5.78
CA VAL A 50 -7.21 -20.11 -6.58
C VAL A 50 -8.12 -21.33 -6.39
N LEU A 51 -7.57 -22.53 -6.27
CA LEU A 51 -8.37 -23.74 -6.00
C LEU A 51 -9.04 -23.68 -4.61
N ALA A 52 -8.30 -23.27 -3.58
CA ALA A 52 -8.81 -23.16 -2.22
C ALA A 52 -9.85 -22.03 -2.08
N GLU A 53 -9.63 -20.87 -2.70
CA GLU A 53 -10.62 -19.78 -2.75
C GLU A 53 -11.91 -20.21 -3.43
N ASN A 54 -11.83 -20.89 -4.58
CA ASN A 54 -13.01 -21.38 -5.27
C ASN A 54 -13.74 -22.46 -4.49
N ALA A 55 -13.01 -23.37 -3.82
CA ALA A 55 -13.60 -24.41 -2.99
C ALA A 55 -14.33 -23.79 -1.79
N LEU A 56 -13.71 -22.83 -1.11
CA LEU A 56 -14.34 -22.18 0.04
C LEU A 56 -15.52 -21.31 -0.39
N ALA A 57 -15.40 -20.55 -1.47
CA ALA A 57 -16.50 -19.75 -2.02
C ALA A 57 -17.74 -20.61 -2.35
N ARG A 58 -17.54 -21.81 -2.91
CA ARG A 58 -18.63 -22.77 -3.16
C ARG A 58 -19.22 -23.31 -1.87
N PHE A 59 -18.38 -23.62 -0.88
CA PHE A 59 -18.81 -24.15 0.41
C PHE A 59 -19.62 -23.13 1.23
N THR A 60 -19.22 -21.86 1.20
CA THR A 60 -19.89 -20.78 1.94
C THR A 60 -21.09 -20.19 1.21
N GLY A 61 -21.36 -20.61 -0.03
CA GLY A 61 -22.41 -20.05 -0.87
C GLY A 61 -22.11 -18.64 -1.38
N ILE A 62 -20.87 -18.15 -1.23
CA ILE A 62 -20.40 -16.87 -1.78
C ILE A 62 -20.04 -17.12 -3.25
N SER A 63 -21.04 -17.35 -4.09
CA SER A 63 -20.82 -17.83 -5.47
C SER A 63 -20.85 -16.75 -6.54
N ASP A 64 -21.24 -15.50 -6.23
CA ASP A 64 -21.34 -14.44 -7.25
C ASP A 64 -20.36 -13.29 -7.07
N GLN A 65 -19.93 -12.71 -8.21
CA GLN A 65 -19.16 -11.47 -8.25
C GLN A 65 -19.93 -10.31 -7.62
N LEU A 66 -21.27 -10.36 -7.69
CA LEU A 66 -22.18 -9.40 -7.08
C LEU A 66 -22.15 -9.47 -5.54
N ASP A 67 -21.94 -10.66 -4.97
CA ASP A 67 -21.76 -10.82 -3.52
C ASP A 67 -20.39 -10.32 -3.07
N ARG A 68 -19.36 -10.50 -3.93
CA ARG A 68 -18.01 -9.94 -3.69
C ARG A 68 -17.96 -8.41 -3.68
N LEU A 69 -19.05 -7.80 -4.13
CA LEU A 69 -19.21 -6.40 -4.47
C LEU A 69 -19.94 -5.59 -3.38
N ALA A 70 -20.90 -6.22 -2.68
CA ALA A 70 -21.95 -5.48 -1.98
C ALA A 70 -22.14 -5.86 -0.50
N GLY A 71 -21.49 -6.92 0.01
CA GLY A 71 -21.78 -7.46 1.35
C GLY A 71 -20.62 -7.44 2.34
N THR A 72 -20.93 -7.24 3.63
CA THR A 72 -20.01 -7.46 4.77
C THR A 72 -19.39 -8.86 4.75
N THR A 73 -20.14 -9.87 4.28
CA THR A 73 -19.68 -11.25 4.10
C THR A 73 -18.52 -11.36 3.11
N SER A 74 -18.49 -10.56 2.04
CA SER A 74 -17.37 -10.52 1.11
C SER A 74 -16.14 -9.84 1.70
N LEU A 75 -16.31 -8.77 2.47
CA LEU A 75 -15.19 -8.12 3.14
C LEU A 75 -14.52 -9.10 4.11
N LEU A 76 -15.31 -9.81 4.92
CA LEU A 76 -14.79 -10.83 5.82
C LEU A 76 -14.09 -11.96 5.07
N PHE A 77 -14.65 -12.43 3.95
CA PHE A 77 -14.01 -13.45 3.11
C PHE A 77 -12.63 -13.00 2.60
N VAL A 78 -12.53 -11.78 2.07
CA VAL A 78 -11.28 -11.26 1.52
C VAL A 78 -10.24 -11.03 2.62
N PHE A 79 -10.63 -10.42 3.74
CA PHE A 79 -9.71 -10.09 4.85
C PHE A 79 -9.28 -11.27 5.71
N LEU A 80 -10.18 -12.24 5.93
CA LEU A 80 -9.90 -13.38 6.82
C LEU A 80 -9.43 -14.62 6.09
N PHE A 81 -9.67 -14.71 4.78
CA PHE A 81 -9.33 -15.91 4.01
C PHE A 81 -8.52 -15.64 2.76
N ALA A 82 -9.04 -14.90 1.77
CA ALA A 82 -8.39 -14.78 0.46
C ALA A 82 -6.98 -14.17 0.56
N ALA A 83 -6.87 -12.92 1.01
CA ALA A 83 -5.58 -12.26 1.11
C ALA A 83 -4.59 -12.94 2.08
N PRO A 84 -5.00 -13.43 3.28
CA PRO A 84 -4.11 -14.21 4.14
C PRO A 84 -3.61 -15.49 3.48
N LEU A 85 -4.47 -16.23 2.79
CA LEU A 85 -4.10 -17.45 2.06
C LEU A 85 -3.08 -17.13 0.96
N GLU A 86 -3.36 -16.12 0.15
CA GLU A 86 -2.48 -15.70 -0.94
C GLU A 86 -1.09 -15.28 -0.43
N GLU A 87 -1.02 -14.43 0.60
CA GLU A 87 0.26 -14.02 1.17
C GLU A 87 0.98 -15.19 1.85
N ALA A 88 0.26 -16.13 2.48
CA ALA A 88 0.86 -17.33 3.08
C ALA A 88 1.50 -18.24 2.02
N VAL A 89 0.83 -18.49 0.89
CA VAL A 89 1.42 -19.33 -0.17
C VAL A 89 2.57 -18.63 -0.90
N LYS A 90 2.58 -17.29 -0.99
CA LYS A 90 3.72 -16.51 -1.50
C LYS A 90 4.94 -16.64 -0.56
N VAL A 91 4.72 -16.58 0.76
CA VAL A 91 5.78 -16.87 1.74
C VAL A 91 6.29 -18.30 1.58
N ALA A 92 5.39 -19.27 1.38
CA ALA A 92 5.77 -20.67 1.15
C ALA A 92 6.61 -20.83 -0.14
N ALA A 93 6.28 -20.10 -1.20
CA ALA A 93 7.06 -20.07 -2.44
C ALA A 93 8.46 -19.48 -2.25
N ALA A 94 8.62 -18.48 -1.37
CA ALA A 94 9.92 -17.89 -1.02
C ALA A 94 10.71 -18.70 0.04
N TRP A 95 10.08 -19.67 0.70
CA TRP A 95 10.68 -20.41 1.82
C TRP A 95 11.92 -21.24 1.45
N PRO A 96 11.98 -21.93 0.29
CA PRO A 96 13.17 -22.66 -0.12
C PRO A 96 14.39 -21.74 -0.26
N ALA A 97 14.21 -20.55 -0.84
CA ALA A 97 15.26 -19.55 -0.95
C ALA A 97 15.67 -19.01 0.44
N PHE A 98 14.70 -18.73 1.31
CA PHE A 98 15.00 -18.30 2.69
C PHE A 98 15.86 -19.31 3.46
N ARG A 99 15.62 -20.61 3.25
CA ARG A 99 16.39 -21.71 3.87
C ARG A 99 17.68 -22.06 3.15
N SER A 100 17.90 -21.57 1.93
CA SER A 100 19.15 -21.82 1.20
C SER A 100 20.30 -21.00 1.81
N GLY A 101 21.53 -21.43 1.52
CA GLY A 101 22.73 -20.68 1.86
C GLY A 101 22.93 -19.43 1.00
N GLU A 102 22.11 -19.23 -0.03
CA GLU A 102 22.19 -18.07 -0.92
C GLU A 102 21.57 -16.83 -0.26
N PHE A 103 20.58 -17.01 0.62
CA PHE A 103 20.00 -15.94 1.41
C PHE A 103 20.96 -15.51 2.53
N ASP A 104 21.85 -14.58 2.23
CA ASP A 104 22.94 -14.10 3.10
C ASP A 104 22.84 -12.59 3.38
N GLU A 105 22.13 -11.84 2.53
CA GLU A 105 21.91 -10.41 2.69
C GLU A 105 20.49 -10.07 3.18
N ALA A 106 20.36 -8.87 3.75
CA ALA A 106 19.04 -8.39 4.19
C ALA A 106 18.14 -8.03 3.00
N PHE A 107 18.75 -7.70 1.86
CA PHE A 107 18.04 -7.37 0.64
C PHE A 107 17.39 -8.61 -0.02
N ASP A 108 17.99 -9.79 0.13
CA ASP A 108 17.49 -11.06 -0.39
C ASP A 108 16.05 -11.33 0.06
N GLY A 109 15.72 -10.96 1.29
CA GLY A 109 14.35 -11.02 1.80
C GLY A 109 13.35 -10.26 0.93
N ILE A 110 13.69 -9.04 0.53
CA ILE A 110 12.89 -8.22 -0.38
C ILE A 110 12.88 -8.84 -1.78
N LEU A 111 14.05 -9.25 -2.29
CA LEU A 111 14.20 -9.82 -3.64
C LEU A 111 13.35 -11.08 -3.83
N TYR A 112 13.47 -12.07 -2.94
CA TYR A 112 12.74 -13.34 -3.04
C TYR A 112 11.23 -13.16 -2.80
N ALA A 113 10.83 -12.27 -1.89
CA ALA A 113 9.41 -11.94 -1.71
C ALA A 113 8.80 -11.26 -2.94
N THR A 114 9.53 -10.32 -3.54
CA THR A 114 9.15 -9.64 -4.79
C THR A 114 9.06 -10.65 -5.93
N ALA A 115 10.01 -11.58 -6.02
CA ALA A 115 10.02 -12.64 -7.02
C ALA A 115 8.77 -13.55 -6.91
N ALA A 116 8.50 -14.06 -5.71
CA ALA A 116 7.33 -14.91 -5.45
C ALA A 116 6.02 -14.19 -5.81
N ALA A 117 5.87 -12.93 -5.37
CA ALA A 117 4.68 -12.14 -5.63
C ALA A 117 4.52 -11.77 -7.11
N ALA A 118 5.60 -11.42 -7.81
CA ALA A 118 5.55 -11.13 -9.25
C ALA A 118 5.12 -12.36 -10.07
N GLY A 119 5.62 -13.54 -9.72
CA GLY A 119 5.19 -14.80 -10.33
C GLY A 119 3.71 -15.10 -10.07
N PHE A 120 3.28 -14.92 -8.82
CA PHE A 120 1.88 -15.10 -8.43
C PHE A 120 0.95 -14.15 -9.20
N ALA A 121 1.26 -12.85 -9.19
CA ALA A 121 0.49 -11.81 -9.87
C ALA A 121 0.40 -12.03 -11.38
N SER A 122 1.42 -12.64 -11.99
CA SER A 122 1.41 -12.98 -13.43
C SER A 122 0.32 -14.01 -13.77
N VAL A 123 0.16 -15.03 -12.92
CA VAL A 123 -0.89 -16.04 -13.08
C VAL A 123 -2.26 -15.44 -12.79
N GLU A 124 -2.39 -14.65 -11.74
CA GLU A 124 -3.66 -14.03 -11.38
C GLU A 124 -4.14 -13.02 -12.44
N GLY A 125 -3.25 -12.16 -12.93
CA GLY A 125 -3.54 -11.24 -14.02
C GLY A 125 -4.00 -11.96 -15.29
N ALA A 126 -3.31 -13.05 -15.66
CA ALA A 126 -3.66 -13.86 -16.82
C ALA A 126 -5.00 -14.58 -16.64
N LEU A 127 -5.29 -15.11 -15.45
CA LEU A 127 -6.60 -15.67 -15.12
C LEU A 127 -7.70 -14.62 -15.20
N SER A 128 -7.43 -13.39 -14.76
CA SER A 128 -8.41 -12.31 -14.82
C SER A 128 -8.79 -11.95 -16.26
N LEU A 129 -7.80 -11.72 -17.14
CA LEU A 129 -8.02 -11.44 -18.57
C LEU A 129 -8.60 -12.63 -19.35
N ALA A 130 -8.35 -13.86 -18.88
CA ALA A 130 -8.92 -15.05 -19.48
C ALA A 130 -10.40 -15.25 -19.12
N ARG A 131 -10.82 -14.85 -17.92
CA ARG A 131 -12.19 -15.05 -17.39
C ARG A 131 -13.15 -13.92 -17.75
N HIS A 132 -12.65 -12.72 -18.05
CA HIS A 132 -13.50 -11.53 -18.25
C HIS A 132 -13.33 -10.92 -19.65
N PRO A 133 -14.29 -10.10 -20.11
CA PRO A 133 -14.10 -9.29 -21.30
C PRO A 133 -12.94 -8.30 -21.10
N VAL A 134 -12.09 -8.17 -22.12
CA VAL A 134 -11.00 -7.20 -22.09
C VAL A 134 -11.60 -5.81 -22.27
N SER A 135 -11.56 -5.02 -21.20
CA SER A 135 -12.01 -3.63 -21.15
C SER A 135 -10.90 -2.76 -20.56
N ALA A 136 -11.00 -1.44 -20.74
CA ALA A 136 -10.01 -0.52 -20.17
C ALA A 136 -9.91 -0.65 -18.64
N SER A 137 -11.04 -0.81 -17.94
CA SER A 137 -11.06 -1.03 -16.48
C SER A 137 -10.39 -2.33 -16.07
N GLU A 138 -10.59 -3.41 -16.83
CA GLU A 138 -9.94 -4.70 -16.56
C GLU A 138 -8.43 -4.64 -16.79
N VAL A 139 -7.96 -3.94 -17.82
CA VAL A 139 -6.53 -3.73 -18.09
C VAL A 139 -5.89 -2.93 -16.94
N VAL A 140 -6.53 -1.85 -16.48
CA VAL A 140 -6.03 -1.07 -15.34
C VAL A 140 -6.01 -1.89 -14.06
N ARG A 141 -7.05 -2.70 -13.81
CA ARG A 141 -7.10 -3.61 -12.66
C ARG A 141 -5.95 -4.61 -12.67
N VAL A 142 -5.69 -5.24 -13.81
CA VAL A 142 -4.58 -6.20 -13.95
C VAL A 142 -3.24 -5.50 -13.77
N PHE A 143 -3.08 -4.28 -14.29
CA PHE A 143 -1.88 -3.50 -14.03
C PHE A 143 -1.68 -3.20 -12.54
N ILE A 144 -2.76 -2.84 -11.81
CA ILE A 144 -2.73 -2.64 -10.36
C ILE A 144 -2.28 -3.92 -9.64
N ILE A 145 -2.81 -5.10 -10.01
CA ILE A 145 -2.41 -6.39 -9.42
C ILE A 145 -0.90 -6.64 -9.63
N LEU A 146 -0.43 -6.48 -10.88
CA LEU A 146 0.95 -6.75 -11.27
C LEU A 146 1.96 -5.84 -10.56
N VAL A 147 1.58 -4.60 -10.22
CA VAL A 147 2.45 -3.65 -9.51
C VAL A 147 2.32 -3.79 -7.99
N SER A 148 1.10 -3.89 -7.47
CA SER A 148 0.85 -3.79 -6.03
C SER A 148 1.31 -5.02 -5.25
N GLN A 149 1.14 -6.24 -5.78
CA GLN A 149 1.52 -7.44 -5.04
C GLN A 149 3.02 -7.53 -4.75
N PRO A 150 3.94 -7.30 -5.73
CA PRO A 150 5.36 -7.24 -5.42
C PRO A 150 5.71 -6.19 -4.35
N LEU A 151 5.07 -5.02 -4.39
CA LEU A 151 5.26 -3.96 -3.40
C LEU A 151 4.80 -4.41 -2.00
N LEU A 152 3.64 -5.04 -1.89
CA LEU A 152 3.08 -5.51 -0.63
C LEU A 152 3.93 -6.64 -0.04
N SER A 153 4.25 -7.65 -0.83
CA SER A 153 5.01 -8.80 -0.34
C SER A 153 6.46 -8.43 0.03
N SER A 154 7.03 -7.39 -0.60
CA SER A 154 8.32 -6.83 -0.18
C SER A 154 8.36 -6.41 1.31
N MET A 155 7.20 -6.08 1.91
CA MET A 155 7.10 -5.69 3.32
C MET A 155 7.44 -6.85 4.26
N TRP A 156 6.82 -8.03 4.08
CA TRP A 156 7.21 -9.21 4.88
C TRP A 156 8.56 -9.77 4.45
N GLY A 157 8.96 -9.58 3.19
CA GLY A 157 10.31 -9.86 2.70
C GLY A 157 11.39 -9.11 3.48
N TYR A 158 11.18 -7.82 3.75
CA TYR A 158 12.05 -7.06 4.65
C TYR A 158 12.15 -7.70 6.03
N GLY A 159 11.04 -8.20 6.58
CA GLY A 159 11.01 -8.94 7.85
C GLY A 159 11.90 -10.19 7.83
N LEU A 160 11.85 -10.99 6.76
CA LEU A 160 12.71 -12.17 6.58
C LEU A 160 14.19 -11.79 6.44
N GLY A 161 14.50 -10.74 5.69
CA GLY A 161 15.87 -10.23 5.53
C GLY A 161 16.54 -9.83 6.86
N ARG A 162 15.75 -9.40 7.85
CA ARG A 162 16.27 -9.07 9.20
C ARG A 162 16.68 -10.28 10.02
N VAL A 163 16.11 -11.44 9.75
CA VAL A 163 16.38 -12.70 10.47
C VAL A 163 17.24 -13.66 9.65
N ARG A 164 17.88 -13.18 8.58
CA ARG A 164 18.71 -13.98 7.67
C ARG A 164 19.75 -14.86 8.36
N ARG A 165 20.28 -14.45 9.51
CA ARG A 165 21.29 -15.22 10.27
C ARG A 165 20.69 -16.32 11.13
N THR A 166 19.58 -16.02 11.80
CA THR A 166 18.95 -16.97 12.74
C THR A 166 17.92 -17.87 12.05
N LYS A 167 17.49 -17.52 10.82
CA LYS A 167 16.50 -18.22 10.00
C LYS A 167 15.18 -18.50 10.74
N THR A 168 14.89 -17.72 11.77
CA THR A 168 13.73 -17.83 12.66
C THR A 168 12.84 -16.60 12.48
N PRO A 169 11.61 -16.76 12.00
CA PRO A 169 10.66 -15.65 11.89
C PRO A 169 10.43 -14.99 13.25
N THR A 170 10.36 -13.66 13.26
CA THR A 170 10.13 -12.88 14.50
C THR A 170 8.75 -12.24 14.49
N ILE A 171 8.32 -11.69 15.62
CA ILE A 171 7.08 -10.91 15.71
C ILE A 171 7.05 -9.75 14.69
N ARG A 172 8.21 -9.19 14.32
CA ARG A 172 8.29 -8.16 13.26
C ARG A 172 7.92 -8.70 11.89
N PHE A 173 8.34 -9.92 11.55
CA PHE A 173 7.91 -10.58 10.32
C PHE A 173 6.40 -10.76 10.33
N MET A 174 5.83 -11.26 11.44
CA MET A 174 4.37 -11.42 11.56
C MET A 174 3.61 -10.10 11.42
N LEU A 175 4.08 -9.02 12.06
CA LEU A 175 3.45 -7.70 11.92
C LEU A 175 3.51 -7.17 10.49
N LEU A 176 4.66 -7.30 9.82
CA LEU A 176 4.81 -6.87 8.42
C LEU A 176 3.96 -7.70 7.47
N TRP A 177 3.84 -9.02 7.73
CA TRP A 177 2.96 -9.90 7.00
C TRP A 177 1.48 -9.55 7.21
N LEU A 178 1.05 -9.25 8.44
CA LEU A 178 -0.31 -8.80 8.74
C LEU A 178 -0.64 -7.47 8.07
N VAL A 179 0.29 -6.51 8.09
CA VAL A 179 0.10 -5.21 7.41
C VAL A 179 0.01 -5.41 5.89
N ALA A 180 0.92 -6.20 5.30
CA ALA A 180 0.87 -6.52 3.86
C ALA A 180 -0.46 -7.20 3.50
N THR A 181 -0.90 -8.17 4.31
CA THR A 181 -2.17 -8.90 4.13
C THR A 181 -3.37 -7.98 4.21
N GLY A 182 -3.43 -7.08 5.20
CA GLY A 182 -4.54 -6.12 5.32
C GLY A 182 -4.62 -5.13 4.16
N LEU A 183 -3.46 -4.64 3.69
CA LEU A 183 -3.39 -3.75 2.52
C LEU A 183 -3.71 -4.50 1.21
N HIS A 184 -3.31 -5.77 1.12
CA HIS A 184 -3.67 -6.65 0.02
C HIS A 184 -5.18 -6.89 -0.02
N ALA A 185 -5.79 -7.27 1.11
CA ALA A 185 -7.23 -7.44 1.24
C ALA A 185 -8.01 -6.18 0.85
N MET A 186 -7.49 -5.01 1.23
CA MET A 186 -8.06 -3.73 0.82
C MET A 186 -8.02 -3.55 -0.70
N LEU A 187 -6.86 -3.75 -1.33
CA LEU A 187 -6.72 -3.65 -2.78
C LEU A 187 -7.57 -4.68 -3.53
N GLU A 188 -7.62 -5.91 -3.04
CA GLU A 188 -8.44 -6.96 -3.62
C GLU A 188 -9.91 -6.57 -3.54
N HIS A 189 -10.40 -6.08 -2.39
CA HIS A 189 -11.78 -5.64 -2.26
C HIS A 189 -12.12 -4.44 -3.17
N LEU A 190 -11.26 -3.41 -3.21
CA LEU A 190 -11.47 -2.26 -4.11
C LEU A 190 -11.53 -2.69 -5.57
N THR A 191 -10.66 -3.62 -5.97
CA THR A 191 -10.61 -4.11 -7.35
C THR A 191 -11.60 -5.22 -7.65
N ALA A 192 -12.17 -5.89 -6.65
CA ALA A 192 -13.16 -6.96 -6.80
C ALA A 192 -14.44 -6.44 -7.46
N SER A 193 -14.75 -5.17 -7.22
CA SER A 193 -15.96 -4.55 -7.74
C SER A 193 -16.02 -4.39 -9.26
N ARG A 194 -14.85 -4.39 -9.92
CA ARG A 194 -14.70 -4.17 -11.37
C ARG A 194 -15.34 -2.88 -11.89
N SER A 195 -15.81 -2.01 -11.00
CA SER A 195 -16.37 -0.71 -11.34
C SER A 195 -15.23 0.27 -11.61
N THR A 196 -15.42 1.17 -12.58
CA THR A 196 -14.42 2.20 -12.88
C THR A 196 -14.10 3.05 -11.66
N ALA A 197 -15.11 3.40 -10.85
CA ALA A 197 -14.94 4.22 -9.65
C ALA A 197 -14.05 3.53 -8.61
N ALA A 198 -14.25 2.24 -8.36
CA ALA A 198 -13.45 1.54 -7.38
C ALA A 198 -12.02 1.24 -7.87
N THR A 199 -11.84 0.95 -9.17
CA THR A 199 -10.51 0.86 -9.77
C THR A 199 -9.75 2.19 -9.63
N ILE A 200 -10.43 3.33 -9.84
CA ILE A 200 -9.84 4.66 -9.61
C ILE A 200 -9.48 4.85 -8.13
N SER A 201 -10.33 4.39 -7.21
CA SER A 201 -10.06 4.52 -5.77
C SER A 201 -8.87 3.69 -5.27
N ALA A 202 -8.46 2.65 -6.01
CA ALA A 202 -7.26 1.88 -5.70
C ALA A 202 -5.97 2.61 -6.11
N ILE A 203 -6.02 3.55 -7.08
CA ILE A 203 -4.83 4.23 -7.62
C ILE A 203 -4.03 4.98 -6.53
N PRO A 204 -4.65 5.80 -5.66
CA PRO A 204 -3.93 6.51 -4.60
C PRO A 204 -3.22 5.57 -3.62
N LEU A 205 -3.83 4.43 -3.30
CA LEU A 205 -3.24 3.42 -2.44
C LEU A 205 -1.99 2.80 -3.10
N VAL A 206 -2.07 2.46 -4.40
CA VAL A 206 -0.92 1.95 -5.17
C VAL A 206 0.19 2.99 -5.28
N ILE A 207 -0.15 4.26 -5.52
CA ILE A 207 0.83 5.36 -5.56
C ILE A 207 1.50 5.53 -4.19
N GLY A 208 0.73 5.46 -3.10
CA GLY A 208 1.26 5.51 -1.74
C GLY A 208 2.23 4.36 -1.44
N LEU A 209 1.87 3.14 -1.83
CA LEU A 209 2.73 1.95 -1.71
C LEU A 209 4.01 2.10 -2.54
N ALA A 210 3.89 2.56 -3.79
CA ALA A 210 5.04 2.80 -4.66
C ALA A 210 5.95 3.89 -4.11
N GLY A 211 5.39 4.98 -3.58
CA GLY A 211 6.13 6.06 -2.93
C GLY A 211 6.87 5.59 -1.68
N LEU A 212 6.21 4.79 -0.84
CA LEU A 212 6.83 4.18 0.35
C LEU A 212 7.96 3.23 -0.03
N ALA A 213 7.73 2.35 -1.01
CA ALA A 213 8.73 1.40 -1.50
C ALA A 213 9.92 2.12 -2.16
N TRP A 214 9.67 3.16 -2.94
CA TRP A 214 10.71 4.00 -3.52
C TRP A 214 11.55 4.68 -2.44
N TRP A 215 10.90 5.31 -1.46
CA TRP A 215 11.60 5.97 -0.36
C TRP A 215 12.41 4.98 0.49
N ALA A 216 11.83 3.82 0.84
CA ALA A 216 12.52 2.78 1.58
C ALA A 216 13.69 2.18 0.78
N GLY A 217 13.50 1.95 -0.53
CA GLY A 217 14.52 1.45 -1.45
C GLY A 217 15.70 2.41 -1.58
N ARG A 218 15.46 3.72 -1.67
CA ARG A 218 16.53 4.73 -1.68
C ARG A 218 17.33 4.73 -0.39
N ASP A 219 16.69 4.60 0.77
CA ASP A 219 17.40 4.53 2.05
C ASP A 219 18.22 3.25 2.19
N LEU A 220 17.66 2.10 1.77
CA LEU A 220 18.37 0.83 1.70
C LEU A 220 19.61 0.94 0.80
N LEU A 221 19.44 1.47 -0.42
CA LEU A 221 20.55 1.68 -1.36
C LEU A 221 21.62 2.63 -0.86
N ALA A 222 21.22 3.71 -0.17
CA ALA A 222 22.17 4.64 0.44
C ALA A 222 23.02 3.99 1.54
N ARG A 223 22.51 2.94 2.22
CA ARG A 223 23.29 2.17 3.21
C ARG A 223 24.33 1.28 2.52
N PHE A 224 24.01 0.72 1.36
CA PHE A 224 24.94 -0.08 0.56
C PHE A 224 25.99 0.78 -0.17
N GLY A 225 25.64 2.03 -0.56
CA GLY A 225 26.57 2.96 -1.20
C GLY A 225 27.59 3.62 -0.28
N ARG A 226 27.39 3.58 1.05
CA ARG A 226 28.30 4.20 2.04
C ARG A 226 29.63 3.44 2.24
N THR A 227 29.86 2.34 1.53
CA THR A 227 31.16 1.66 1.48
C THR A 227 32.14 2.26 0.47
N THR A 228 31.76 3.22 -0.38
CA THR A 228 32.71 3.90 -1.28
C THR A 228 32.37 5.38 -1.47
N LEU A 229 33.19 6.24 -0.85
CA LEU A 229 33.43 7.68 -1.12
C LEU A 229 32.23 8.64 -1.07
N ALA A 230 32.17 9.48 -0.02
CA ALA A 230 31.25 10.62 0.05
C ALA A 230 31.96 11.94 -0.31
N PRO A 231 31.48 12.72 -1.30
CA PRO A 231 31.90 14.11 -1.50
C PRO A 231 31.06 15.08 -0.64
N PRO A 232 31.53 16.33 -0.43
CA PRO A 232 30.85 17.29 0.46
C PRO A 232 29.59 17.87 -0.18
N VAL A 233 28.48 17.83 0.56
CA VAL A 233 27.17 18.33 0.12
C VAL A 233 27.11 19.85 0.25
N ARG A 234 26.98 20.56 -0.88
CA ARG A 234 26.58 21.98 -0.90
C ARG A 234 25.07 22.08 -0.62
N ARG A 235 24.71 22.82 0.43
CA ARG A 235 23.32 23.12 0.79
C ARG A 235 22.83 24.32 -0.01
N GLY A 236 21.83 24.10 -0.86
CA GLY A 236 20.99 25.14 -1.46
C GLY A 236 19.53 24.92 -1.03
N LEU A 237 18.75 26.00 -0.99
CA LEU A 237 17.36 26.10 -0.50
C LEU A 237 16.30 25.25 -1.25
N ALA A 238 16.71 24.34 -2.13
CA ALA A 238 15.82 23.51 -2.96
C ALA A 238 15.96 21.99 -2.70
N SER A 239 16.65 21.55 -1.63
CA SER A 239 16.74 20.12 -1.31
C SER A 239 15.79 19.72 -0.17
N LEU A 240 14.49 19.77 -0.43
CA LEU A 240 13.52 18.97 0.32
C LEU A 240 13.68 17.49 -0.08
N GLN A 241 14.86 16.92 0.18
CA GLN A 241 15.01 15.48 0.11
C GLN A 241 14.23 14.86 1.28
N PRO A 242 13.37 13.87 1.04
CA PRO A 242 12.67 13.18 2.11
C PRO A 242 13.71 12.61 3.09
N PRO A 243 13.46 12.71 4.40
CA PRO A 243 14.42 12.27 5.40
C PRO A 243 14.76 10.80 5.28
N SER A 244 16.03 10.44 5.54
CA SER A 244 16.44 9.04 5.62
C SER A 244 15.72 8.32 6.77
N LEU A 245 15.48 7.00 6.65
CA LEU A 245 14.90 6.19 7.74
C LEU A 245 15.75 6.28 9.00
N HIS A 246 17.06 6.45 8.85
CA HIS A 246 17.95 6.65 9.99
C HIS A 246 17.73 8.00 10.66
N ALA A 247 17.58 9.08 9.87
CA ALA A 247 17.24 10.41 10.41
C ALA A 247 15.86 10.41 11.07
N MET A 248 14.85 9.76 10.47
CA MET A 248 13.54 9.58 11.10
C MET A 248 13.66 8.76 12.39
N ARG A 249 14.37 7.64 12.38
CA ARG A 249 14.57 6.80 13.58
C ARG A 249 15.34 7.53 14.68
N GLN A 250 16.37 8.29 14.34
CA GLN A 250 17.10 9.13 15.29
C GLN A 250 16.23 10.26 15.81
N ALA A 251 15.37 10.89 14.99
CA ALA A 251 14.41 11.88 15.46
C ALA A 251 13.35 11.27 16.40
N LEU A 252 12.88 10.06 16.11
CA LEU A 252 11.96 9.31 16.98
C LEU A 252 12.59 8.90 18.32
N HIS A 253 13.91 8.67 18.36
CA HIS A 253 14.63 8.32 19.59
C HIS A 253 15.27 9.53 20.30
N GLY A 254 15.46 10.65 19.60
CA GLY A 254 16.22 11.81 20.04
C GLY A 254 15.37 13.01 20.45
N SER A 255 14.06 12.84 20.62
CA SER A 255 13.20 13.89 21.16
C SER A 255 13.61 14.17 22.62
N HIS A 256 14.44 15.20 22.81
CA HIS A 256 14.86 15.70 24.12
C HIS A 256 13.69 16.22 24.96
N ARG A 257 12.50 16.36 24.36
CA ARG A 257 11.22 16.58 25.04
C ARG A 257 10.33 15.33 25.01
N PRO A 258 9.68 14.95 26.12
CA PRO A 258 8.70 13.87 26.15
C PRO A 258 7.48 14.25 25.30
N VAL A 259 6.90 13.25 24.62
CA VAL A 259 5.66 13.40 23.84
C VAL A 259 4.57 13.96 24.75
N LEU A 260 4.03 15.11 24.40
CA LEU A 260 2.97 15.74 25.17
C LEU A 260 1.63 15.11 24.78
N PHE A 261 1.22 14.06 25.49
CA PHE A 261 0.00 13.30 25.20
C PHE A 261 -1.28 14.15 25.11
N HIS A 262 -1.34 15.31 25.78
CA HIS A 262 -2.49 16.23 25.71
C HIS A 262 -2.63 16.93 24.34
N TRP A 263 -1.56 17.02 23.55
CA TRP A 263 -1.61 17.56 22.19
C TRP A 263 -2.15 16.56 21.17
N ILE A 264 -2.15 15.26 21.47
CA ILE A 264 -2.68 14.23 20.57
C ILE A 264 -4.19 14.41 20.31
N PRO A 265 -5.06 14.53 21.33
CA PRO A 265 -6.49 14.76 21.08
C PRO A 265 -6.76 16.13 20.45
N LEU A 266 -6.01 17.18 20.83
CA LEU A 266 -6.15 18.51 20.25
C LEU A 266 -5.72 18.55 18.78
N GLY A 267 -4.63 17.85 18.45
CA GLY A 267 -4.17 17.68 17.09
C GLY A 267 -5.14 16.83 16.27
N ALA A 268 -5.72 15.78 16.85
CA ALA A 268 -6.74 14.99 16.18
C ALA A 268 -7.98 15.84 15.83
N LEU A 269 -8.45 16.66 16.77
CA LEU A 269 -9.53 17.63 16.53
C LEU A 269 -9.15 18.65 15.46
N THR A 270 -7.89 19.10 15.45
CA THR A 270 -7.37 20.01 14.41
C THR A 270 -7.40 19.34 13.04
N THR A 271 -6.94 18.09 12.92
CA THR A 271 -6.99 17.32 11.67
C THR A 271 -8.43 17.13 11.19
N THR A 272 -9.36 16.76 12.09
CA THR A 272 -10.78 16.64 11.75
C THR A 272 -11.38 17.98 11.31
N GLY A 273 -11.07 19.08 12.01
CA GLY A 273 -11.56 20.42 11.69
C GLY A 273 -11.05 20.94 10.34
N VAL A 274 -9.75 20.77 10.05
CA VAL A 274 -9.17 21.11 8.75
C VAL A 274 -9.81 20.26 7.65
N MET A 275 -10.01 18.97 7.88
CA MET A 275 -10.67 18.07 6.92
C MET A 275 -12.12 18.48 6.62
N LEU A 276 -12.91 18.80 7.65
CA LEU A 276 -14.27 19.31 7.47
C LEU A 276 -14.28 20.64 6.70
N THR A 277 -13.32 21.51 6.98
CA THR A 277 -13.19 22.82 6.32
C THR A 277 -12.84 22.65 4.84
N THR A 278 -11.84 21.83 4.51
CA THR A 278 -11.43 21.62 3.12
C THR A 278 -12.52 20.93 2.31
N VAL A 279 -13.23 19.95 2.89
CA VAL A 279 -14.39 19.31 2.28
C VAL A 279 -15.52 20.31 2.05
N THR A 280 -15.84 21.16 3.04
CA THR A 280 -16.91 22.17 2.90
C THR A 280 -16.59 23.19 1.81
N VAL A 281 -15.34 23.68 1.75
CA VAL A 281 -14.86 24.58 0.70
C VAL A 281 -14.92 23.91 -0.67
N ALA A 282 -14.54 22.63 -0.76
CA ALA A 282 -14.58 21.85 -1.98
C ALA A 282 -16.03 21.65 -2.47
N ILE A 283 -16.98 21.35 -1.59
CA ILE A 283 -18.40 21.24 -1.94
C ILE A 283 -18.96 22.59 -2.41
N TRP A 284 -18.68 23.66 -1.66
CA TRP A 284 -19.15 25.00 -2.01
C TRP A 284 -18.59 25.47 -3.36
N GLY A 285 -17.29 25.30 -3.59
CA GLY A 285 -16.62 25.64 -4.84
C GLY A 285 -17.08 24.76 -6.00
N GLY A 286 -17.24 23.46 -5.77
CA GLY A 286 -17.75 22.53 -6.78
C GLY A 286 -19.16 22.88 -7.23
N ARG A 287 -20.06 23.25 -6.32
CA ARG A 287 -21.42 23.70 -6.67
C ARG A 287 -21.41 24.98 -7.51
N ARG A 288 -20.50 25.92 -7.22
CA ARG A 288 -20.30 27.13 -8.04
C ARG A 288 -19.82 26.81 -9.46
N LEU A 289 -19.10 25.71 -9.64
CA LEU A 289 -18.62 25.19 -10.92
C LEU A 289 -19.62 24.25 -11.61
N GLY A 290 -20.83 24.08 -11.05
CA GLY A 290 -21.88 23.22 -11.61
C GLY A 290 -21.71 21.72 -11.34
N LEU A 291 -20.89 21.32 -10.37
CA LEU A 291 -20.73 19.92 -9.97
C LEU A 291 -21.94 19.44 -9.14
N ASP A 292 -22.53 18.32 -9.55
CA ASP A 292 -23.62 17.67 -8.84
C ASP A 292 -23.09 16.60 -7.87
N PHE A 293 -23.00 16.94 -6.59
CA PHE A 293 -22.59 16.01 -5.54
C PHE A 293 -23.66 14.97 -5.20
N ALA A 294 -24.93 15.18 -5.57
CA ALA A 294 -25.99 14.18 -5.38
C ALA A 294 -25.86 13.01 -6.36
N ALA A 295 -25.07 13.15 -7.43
CA ALA A 295 -24.73 12.05 -8.33
C ALA A 295 -23.87 10.96 -7.65
N ILE A 296 -23.15 11.30 -6.57
CA ILE A 296 -22.35 10.35 -5.79
C ILE A 296 -23.25 9.34 -5.07
N ASP A 297 -24.35 9.82 -4.49
CA ASP A 297 -25.29 9.01 -3.70
C ASP A 297 -26.23 8.18 -4.58
N ARG A 298 -26.56 8.69 -5.77
CA ARG A 298 -27.45 8.02 -6.74
C ARG A 298 -26.79 6.91 -7.56
N ALA A 299 -25.49 6.66 -7.38
CA ALA A 299 -24.70 5.70 -8.17
C ALA A 299 -24.89 5.83 -9.70
N GLU A 300 -25.12 7.07 -10.18
CA GLU A 300 -25.26 7.37 -11.61
C GLU A 300 -23.93 7.16 -12.34
N SER A 301 -23.97 7.05 -13.68
CA SER A 301 -22.85 6.70 -14.57
C SER A 301 -21.48 7.21 -14.11
N SER A 302 -20.43 6.37 -14.18
CA SER A 302 -19.10 6.63 -13.60
C SER A 302 -18.47 7.98 -13.96
N THR A 303 -18.84 8.59 -15.09
CA THR A 303 -18.33 9.88 -15.54
C THR A 303 -18.90 11.08 -14.78
N SER A 304 -20.18 11.06 -14.37
CA SER A 304 -20.84 12.19 -13.70
C SER A 304 -20.48 12.29 -12.21
N ALA A 305 -20.26 11.14 -11.55
CA ALA A 305 -19.82 11.08 -10.16
C ALA A 305 -18.30 11.25 -9.96
N ALA A 306 -17.48 11.04 -11.00
CA ALA A 306 -16.03 11.05 -10.90
C ALA A 306 -15.44 12.40 -10.46
N ALA A 307 -15.85 13.51 -11.07
CA ALA A 307 -15.31 14.83 -10.74
C ALA A 307 -15.65 15.28 -9.30
N PRO A 308 -16.91 15.17 -8.82
CA PRO A 308 -17.26 15.39 -7.42
C PRO A 308 -16.48 14.50 -6.44
N LEU A 309 -16.35 13.20 -6.74
CA LEU A 309 -15.61 12.25 -5.90
C LEU A 309 -14.11 12.57 -5.81
N LEU A 310 -13.47 12.87 -6.95
CA LEU A 310 -12.05 13.26 -6.99
C LEU A 310 -11.81 14.55 -6.22
N LEU A 311 -12.69 15.54 -6.36
CA LEU A 311 -12.60 16.80 -5.65
C LEU A 311 -12.69 16.58 -4.12
N LEU A 312 -13.61 15.74 -3.66
CA LEU A 312 -13.72 15.37 -2.24
C LEU A 312 -12.47 14.63 -1.76
N ALA A 313 -12.02 13.60 -2.48
CA ALA A 313 -10.84 12.81 -2.11
C ALA A 313 -9.57 13.69 -2.01
N CYS A 314 -9.35 14.56 -3.00
CA CYS A 314 -8.24 15.51 -2.99
C CYS A 314 -8.35 16.51 -1.82
N SER A 315 -9.54 17.01 -1.52
CA SER A 315 -9.76 17.96 -0.42
C SER A 315 -9.46 17.34 0.96
N VAL A 316 -9.79 16.07 1.16
CA VAL A 316 -9.47 15.31 2.37
C VAL A 316 -7.96 15.09 2.47
N LEU A 317 -7.30 14.70 1.39
CA LEU A 317 -5.84 14.49 1.39
C LEU A 317 -5.04 15.76 1.67
N VAL A 318 -5.50 16.92 1.17
CA VAL A 318 -4.87 18.23 1.44
C VAL A 318 -5.00 18.66 2.91
N ALA A 319 -5.96 18.12 3.66
CA ALA A 319 -6.12 18.45 5.08
C ALA A 319 -4.99 17.90 5.96
N PHE A 320 -4.39 16.78 5.58
CA PHE A 320 -3.34 16.14 6.35
C PHE A 320 -2.02 16.93 6.42
N PRO A 321 -1.43 17.42 5.31
CA PRO A 321 -0.22 18.24 5.41
C PRO A 321 -0.48 19.59 6.08
N VAL A 322 -1.66 20.19 5.88
CA VAL A 322 -2.02 21.45 6.56
C VAL A 322 -2.17 21.24 8.07
N SER A 323 -2.90 20.21 8.49
CA SER A 323 -3.05 19.90 9.92
C SER A 323 -1.73 19.48 10.56
N GLY A 324 -0.92 18.68 9.88
CA GLY A 324 0.43 18.32 10.34
C GLY A 324 1.28 19.56 10.64
N PHE A 325 1.28 20.55 9.73
CA PHE A 325 1.97 21.82 9.90
C PHE A 325 1.45 22.61 11.11
N LEU A 326 0.13 22.74 11.24
CA LEU A 326 -0.52 23.50 12.32
C LEU A 326 -0.26 22.86 13.69
N VAL A 327 -0.37 21.54 13.80
CA VAL A 327 -0.13 20.81 15.05
C VAL A 327 1.34 20.93 15.46
N ALA A 328 2.28 20.78 14.53
CA ALA A 328 3.71 20.95 14.82
C ALA A 328 4.06 22.37 15.30
N ARG A 329 3.46 23.40 14.69
CA ARG A 329 3.60 24.80 15.09
C ARG A 329 2.98 25.09 16.46
N ALA A 330 1.80 24.56 16.71
CA ALA A 330 1.04 24.81 17.94
C ALA A 330 1.64 24.10 19.15
N SER A 331 2.09 22.84 18.99
CA SER A 331 2.74 22.10 20.07
C SER A 331 4.21 22.48 20.28
N ASN A 332 4.77 23.31 19.39
CA ASN A 332 6.20 23.63 19.34
C ASN A 332 7.05 22.36 19.44
N SER A 333 6.63 21.32 18.71
CA SER A 333 7.25 20.00 18.76
C SER A 333 8.63 20.03 18.11
N ASP A 334 9.58 19.31 18.69
CA ASP A 334 10.90 19.07 18.06
C ASP A 334 10.86 17.89 17.08
N GLY A 335 9.69 17.27 16.86
CA GLY A 335 9.55 16.08 16.04
C GLY A 335 8.14 15.83 15.50
N VAL A 336 8.07 15.01 14.45
CA VAL A 336 6.83 14.66 13.71
C VAL A 336 5.89 13.71 14.47
N LEU A 337 6.28 13.24 15.65
CA LEU A 337 5.60 12.16 16.38
C LEU A 337 4.22 12.59 16.91
N GLU A 338 4.14 13.78 17.51
CA GLU A 338 2.87 14.34 18.02
C GLU A 338 1.85 14.59 16.89
N PRO A 339 2.20 15.27 15.77
CA PRO A 339 1.30 15.41 14.62
C PRO A 339 0.95 14.07 13.96
N ALA A 340 1.88 13.12 13.89
CA ALA A 340 1.63 11.81 13.29
C ALA A 340 0.61 11.01 14.12
N LEU A 341 0.78 10.95 15.44
CA LEU A 341 -0.18 10.30 16.34
C LEU A 341 -1.53 11.01 16.32
N SER A 342 -1.54 12.35 16.26
CA SER A 342 -2.76 13.14 16.12
C SER A 342 -3.53 12.79 14.84
N ALA A 343 -2.83 12.71 13.71
CA ALA A 343 -3.43 12.31 12.44
C ALA A 343 -3.92 10.85 12.46
N ALA A 344 -3.15 9.94 13.08
CA ALA A 344 -3.58 8.54 13.23
C ALA A 344 -4.86 8.42 14.07
N VAL A 345 -4.95 9.15 15.19
CA VAL A 345 -6.15 9.18 16.04
C VAL A 345 -7.33 9.79 15.28
N ALA A 346 -7.12 10.88 14.53
CA ALA A 346 -8.17 11.47 13.69
C ALA A 346 -8.66 10.50 12.61
N ILE A 347 -7.75 9.81 11.92
CA ILE A 347 -8.09 8.80 10.92
C ILE A 347 -8.89 7.68 11.57
N VAL A 348 -8.45 7.13 12.71
CA VAL A 348 -9.18 6.07 13.41
C VAL A 348 -10.56 6.55 13.86
N ALA A 349 -10.69 7.76 14.40
CA ALA A 349 -11.97 8.32 14.80
C ALA A 349 -12.92 8.47 13.61
N VAL A 350 -12.42 8.96 12.47
CA VAL A 350 -13.18 9.09 11.22
C VAL A 350 -13.57 7.72 10.68
N LEU A 351 -12.68 6.74 10.73
CA LEU A 351 -12.96 5.35 10.35
C LEU A 351 -14.04 4.76 11.23
N VAL A 352 -13.98 4.94 12.56
CA VAL A 352 -15.03 4.44 13.46
C VAL A 352 -16.38 5.09 13.15
N LEU A 353 -16.42 6.42 12.96
CA LEU A 353 -17.66 7.12 12.62
C LEU A 353 -18.22 6.69 11.26
N LEU A 354 -17.37 6.51 10.25
CA LEU A 354 -17.77 6.01 8.93
C LEU A 354 -18.18 4.54 8.96
N GLY A 355 -17.52 3.71 9.76
CA GLY A 355 -17.88 2.30 9.93
C GLY A 355 -19.27 2.11 10.54
N LEU A 356 -19.74 3.08 11.34
CA LEU A 356 -21.09 3.10 11.90
C LEU A 356 -22.14 3.64 10.91
N ALA A 357 -21.76 4.56 10.03
CA ALA A 357 -22.70 5.29 9.17
C ALA A 357 -22.75 4.79 7.71
N ALA A 358 -21.62 4.37 7.15
CA ALA A 358 -21.46 3.98 5.75
C ALA A 358 -20.28 3.01 5.57
N PRO A 359 -20.50 1.69 5.64
CA PRO A 359 -19.44 0.67 5.55
C PRO A 359 -18.61 0.75 4.26
N VAL A 360 -19.17 1.27 3.17
CA VAL A 360 -18.46 1.50 1.90
C VAL A 360 -17.47 2.67 2.00
N ALA A 361 -17.83 3.72 2.75
CA ALA A 361 -16.96 4.87 2.96
C ALA A 361 -15.80 4.55 3.93
N LEU A 362 -15.98 3.57 4.82
CA LEU A 362 -14.92 3.03 5.67
C LEU A 362 -13.77 2.45 4.83
N VAL A 363 -14.10 1.69 3.79
CA VAL A 363 -13.12 1.07 2.88
C VAL A 363 -12.28 2.14 2.18
N LEU A 364 -12.93 3.17 1.62
CA LEU A 364 -12.26 4.32 1.01
C LEU A 364 -11.34 5.02 2.01
N ALA A 365 -11.86 5.36 3.19
CA ALA A 365 -11.09 6.04 4.22
C ALA A 365 -9.86 5.20 4.67
N LEU A 366 -9.99 3.87 4.72
CA LEU A 366 -8.91 2.99 5.14
C LEU A 366 -7.86 2.79 4.03
N ALA A 367 -8.25 2.89 2.76
CA ALA A 367 -7.34 2.95 1.63
C ALA A 367 -6.52 4.25 1.59
N PHE A 368 -7.09 5.38 2.01
CA PHE A 368 -6.37 6.66 2.07
C PHE A 368 -5.56 6.85 3.35
N ALA A 369 -5.81 6.08 4.41
CA ALA A 369 -5.18 6.24 5.72
C ALA A 369 -3.63 6.28 5.69
N PRO A 370 -2.92 5.40 4.94
CA PRO A 370 -1.45 5.45 4.89
C PRO A 370 -0.92 6.72 4.21
N VAL A 371 -1.60 7.16 3.14
CA VAL A 371 -1.24 8.38 2.40
C VAL A 371 -1.49 9.62 3.27
N ALA A 372 -2.65 9.67 3.90
CA ALA A 372 -3.04 10.70 4.86
C ALA A 372 -2.01 10.82 6.00
N PHE A 373 -1.61 9.70 6.61
CA PHE A 373 -0.60 9.67 7.66
C PHE A 373 0.76 10.20 7.17
N ALA A 374 1.20 9.77 5.98
CA ALA A 374 2.46 10.23 5.39
C ALA A 374 2.44 11.73 5.08
N LEU A 375 1.34 12.25 4.54
CA LEU A 375 1.17 13.67 4.26
C LEU A 375 1.15 14.50 5.55
N ALA A 376 0.52 14.00 6.62
CA ALA A 376 0.56 14.66 7.92
C ALA A 376 1.99 14.76 8.49
N CYS A 377 2.77 13.69 8.36
CA CYS A 377 4.18 13.71 8.73
C CYS A 377 4.97 14.73 7.89
N GLY A 378 4.70 14.80 6.58
CA GLY A 378 5.33 15.78 5.69
C GLY A 378 5.00 17.22 6.04
N GLY A 379 3.73 17.51 6.35
CA GLY A 379 3.30 18.83 6.81
C GLY A 379 3.92 19.25 8.13
N ALA A 380 3.94 18.32 9.09
CA ALA A 380 4.57 18.53 10.38
C ALA A 380 6.06 18.82 10.26
N TRP A 381 6.77 18.12 9.39
CA TRP A 381 8.18 18.38 9.09
C TRP A 381 8.44 19.83 8.64
N VAL A 382 7.53 20.41 7.85
CA VAL A 382 7.60 21.82 7.41
C VAL A 382 7.29 22.78 8.56
N GLY A 383 6.45 22.37 9.51
CA GLY A 383 6.05 23.16 10.67
C GLY A 383 7.08 23.23 11.79
N LEU A 384 8.06 22.30 11.83
CA LEU A 384 9.15 22.30 12.80
C LEU A 384 9.96 23.60 12.68
N GLY A 385 10.03 24.37 13.77
CA GLY A 385 10.88 25.55 13.86
C GLY A 385 12.35 25.14 13.79
N ARG A 386 12.98 25.36 12.63
CA ARG A 386 14.42 25.18 12.45
C ARG A 386 15.17 26.48 12.62
#